data_AF-A0A957SAN0-F1
#
_entry.id   AF-A0A957SAN0-F1
#
_cell.length_a   1.000
_cell.length_b   1.000
_cell.length_c   1.000
_cell.angle_alpha   90.00
_cell.angle_beta   90.00
_cell.angle_gamma   90.00
#
_symmetry.space_group_name_H-M   'P 1'
#
loop_
_entity.id
_entity.type
_entity.pdbx_description
1 polymer ?
#
loop_
_entity_poly.entity_id
_entity_poly.type
_entity_poly.pdbx_seq_one_letter_code
_entity_poly.pdbx_strand_id
1 'polypeptide(L)'
;AILLSTHDLELALRLADRLWLMPTGGPLHVGLPEELALNGALAATFHSEGVEFDSSQGAFKVHRYHCGPIGLTGGGDKALWTARALERIGFEVVHGNHQLPFHIQITGQNGSTRWQATTPNTQGEFGSLGELIRHLRP
;
A
#
# COMPACT_ATOMS: atom_id res chain seq x y z
N ALA A 1 11.92 16.98 26.28
CA ALA A 1 10.84 16.53 25.38
C ALA A 1 11.49 15.87 24.18
N ILE A 2 10.93 14.77 23.67
CA ILE A 2 11.40 14.07 22.46
C ILE A 2 10.25 14.11 21.46
N LEU A 3 10.55 14.45 20.20
CA LEU A 3 9.60 14.37 19.10
C LEU A 3 10.01 13.21 18.20
N LEU A 4 9.07 12.30 17.93
CA LEU A 4 9.27 11.16 17.03
C LEU A 4 8.23 11.22 15.93
N SER A 5 8.68 11.15 14.67
CA SER A 5 7.81 10.90 13.52
C SER A 5 7.91 9.43 13.13
N THR A 6 6.81 8.70 13.11
CA THR A 6 6.76 7.29 12.72
C THR A 6 5.49 6.99 11.94
N HIS A 7 5.56 6.01 11.04
CA HIS A 7 4.38 5.38 10.43
C HIS A 7 3.92 4.14 11.20
N ASP A 8 4.70 3.68 12.19
CA ASP A 8 4.30 2.61 13.12
C ASP A 8 3.38 3.20 14.20
N LEU A 9 2.10 3.17 13.87
CA LEU A 9 1.05 3.81 14.65
C LEU A 9 0.67 3.02 15.91
N GLU A 10 0.80 1.70 15.87
CA GLU A 10 0.57 0.88 17.06
C GLU A 10 1.59 1.17 18.16
N LEU A 11 2.87 1.29 17.78
CA LEU A 11 3.91 1.63 18.74
C LEU A 11 3.72 3.06 19.28
N ALA A 12 3.33 4.00 18.42
CA ALA A 12 3.06 5.38 18.83
C ALA A 12 1.90 5.48 19.83
N LEU A 13 0.79 4.76 19.60
CA LEU A 13 -0.33 4.72 20.55
C LEU A 13 0.06 4.17 21.92
N ARG A 14 0.95 3.18 21.97
CA ARG A 14 1.35 2.52 23.24
C ARG A 14 2.35 3.31 24.06
N LEU A 15 3.21 4.10 23.41
CA LEU A 15 4.36 4.73 24.07
C LEU A 15 4.27 6.24 24.17
N ALA A 16 3.45 6.90 23.35
CA ALA A 16 3.41 8.35 23.34
C ALA A 16 2.53 8.89 24.47
N ASP A 17 3.11 9.77 25.29
CA ASP A 17 2.33 10.54 26.26
C ASP A 17 1.36 11.51 25.57
N ARG A 18 1.71 11.96 24.35
CA ARG A 18 0.90 12.87 23.53
C ARG A 18 1.11 12.59 22.05
N LEU A 19 0.04 12.68 21.27
CA LEU A 19 0.09 12.60 19.82
C LEU A 19 -0.25 13.93 19.17
N TRP A 20 0.39 14.17 18.03
CA TRP A 20 0.15 15.29 17.14
C TRP A 20 -0.30 14.71 15.80
N LEU A 21 -1.59 14.79 15.49
CA LEU A 21 -2.17 14.29 14.24
C LEU A 21 -2.30 15.43 13.23
N MET A 22 -1.69 15.25 12.07
CA MET A 22 -1.62 16.27 11.02
C MET A 22 -2.33 15.75 9.76
N PRO A 23 -3.68 15.76 9.73
CA PRO A 23 -4.44 15.33 8.56
C PRO A 23 -4.19 16.25 7.36
N THR A 24 -4.16 15.67 6.16
CA THR A 24 -3.97 16.41 4.91
C THR A 24 -5.11 17.42 4.71
N GLY A 25 -4.77 18.72 4.74
CA GLY A 25 -5.74 19.80 4.55
C GLY A 25 -6.68 20.07 5.74
N GLY A 26 -6.44 19.44 6.89
CA GLY A 26 -7.21 19.62 8.12
C GLY A 26 -6.42 20.31 9.24
N PRO A 27 -7.06 20.58 10.39
CA PRO A 27 -6.40 21.16 11.55
C PRO A 27 -5.46 20.14 12.24
N LEU A 28 -4.41 20.65 12.87
CA LEU A 28 -3.56 19.84 13.76
C LEU A 28 -4.36 19.45 15.02
N HIS A 29 -4.44 18.16 15.32
CA HIS A 29 -5.03 17.66 16.57
C HIS A 29 -3.93 17.24 17.54
N VAL A 30 -4.05 17.64 18.81
CA VAL A 30 -3.09 17.31 19.86
C VAL A 30 -3.83 16.80 21.09
N GLY A 31 -3.39 15.68 21.65
CA GLY A 31 -4.05 15.07 22.82
C GLY A 31 -3.37 13.79 23.28
N LEU A 32 -3.94 13.16 24.31
CA LEU A 32 -3.58 11.79 24.70
C LEU A 32 -4.06 10.80 23.61
N PRO A 33 -3.39 9.66 23.41
CA PRO A 33 -3.86 8.61 22.52
C PRO A 33 -5.33 8.23 22.75
N GLU A 34 -5.72 8.05 24.01
CA GLU A 34 -7.06 7.63 24.42
C GLU A 34 -8.12 8.71 24.15
N GLU A 35 -7.78 9.98 24.39
CA GLU A 35 -8.67 11.11 24.11
C GLU A 35 -8.92 11.24 22.60
N LEU A 36 -7.87 11.12 21.79
CA LEU A 36 -7.94 11.20 20.33
C LEU A 36 -8.64 9.98 19.72
N ALA A 37 -8.60 8.83 20.40
CA ALA A 37 -9.40 7.66 20.06
C ALA A 37 -10.90 7.91 20.34
N LEU A 38 -11.22 8.39 21.54
CA LEU A 38 -12.61 8.60 21.99
C LEU A 38 -13.33 9.70 21.20
N ASN A 39 -12.62 10.78 20.84
CA ASN A 39 -13.20 11.88 20.08
C ASN A 39 -13.21 11.64 18.55
N GLY A 40 -12.70 10.50 18.09
CA GLY A 40 -12.68 10.11 16.68
C GLY A 40 -11.61 10.78 15.82
N ALA A 41 -10.72 11.60 16.38
CA ALA A 41 -9.65 12.27 15.63
C ALA A 41 -8.69 11.28 14.98
N LEU A 42 -8.39 10.16 15.63
CA LEU A 42 -7.58 9.07 15.03
C LEU A 42 -8.29 8.48 13.81
N ALA A 43 -9.54 8.06 13.95
CA ALA A 43 -10.29 7.48 12.84
C ALA A 43 -10.40 8.45 11.66
N ALA A 44 -10.72 9.72 11.91
CA ALA A 44 -10.83 10.75 10.88
C ALA A 44 -9.50 11.04 10.16
N THR A 45 -8.38 11.03 10.88
CA THR A 45 -7.05 11.33 10.31
C THR A 45 -6.62 10.25 9.31
N PHE A 46 -6.91 8.98 9.59
CA PHE A 46 -6.40 7.85 8.81
C PHE A 46 -7.40 7.25 7.82
N HIS A 47 -8.68 7.61 7.89
CA HIS A 47 -9.74 7.09 7.02
C HIS A 47 -9.40 7.19 5.52
N SER A 48 -8.74 8.27 5.10
CA SER A 48 -8.38 8.51 3.69
C SER A 48 -7.17 7.71 3.20
N GLU A 49 -6.44 7.04 4.08
CA GLU A 49 -5.25 6.26 3.74
C GLU A 49 -5.54 4.76 3.56
N GLY A 50 -6.81 4.36 3.52
CA GLY A 50 -7.19 2.94 3.48
C GLY A 50 -6.91 2.22 4.80
N VAL A 51 -6.81 2.97 5.90
CA VAL A 51 -6.62 2.45 7.25
C VAL A 51 -7.79 2.91 8.11
N GLU A 52 -8.45 1.98 8.78
CA GLU A 52 -9.54 2.24 9.71
C GLU A 52 -9.05 2.02 11.14
N PHE A 53 -9.33 2.97 12.02
CA PHE A 53 -9.07 2.80 13.45
C PHE A 53 -10.28 2.16 14.13
N ASP A 54 -10.09 0.96 14.68
CA ASP A 54 -11.08 0.29 15.52
C ASP A 54 -10.91 0.76 16.96
N SER A 55 -11.75 1.70 17.38
CA SER A 55 -11.74 2.27 18.73
C SER A 55 -12.09 1.26 19.82
N SER A 56 -12.81 0.18 19.49
CA SER A 56 -13.17 -0.86 20.46
C SER A 56 -12.00 -1.81 20.75
N GLN A 57 -11.12 -2.00 19.77
CA GLN A 57 -9.93 -2.85 19.89
C GLN A 57 -8.64 -2.04 20.14
N GLY A 58 -8.68 -0.71 19.98
CA GLY A 58 -7.49 0.15 20.05
C GLY A 58 -6.47 -0.17 18.96
N ALA A 59 -6.92 -0.64 17.80
CA ALA A 59 -6.07 -1.20 16.74
C ALA A 59 -6.42 -0.61 15.37
N PHE A 60 -5.44 -0.57 14.47
CA PHE A 60 -5.65 -0.17 13.09
C PHE A 60 -5.89 -1.38 12.20
N LYS A 61 -6.90 -1.30 11.34
CA LYS A 61 -7.21 -2.25 10.28
C LYS A 61 -6.83 -1.62 8.95
N VAL A 62 -5.86 -2.19 8.27
CA VAL A 62 -5.53 -1.77 6.90
C VAL A 62 -6.50 -2.49 5.96
N HIS A 63 -7.36 -1.72 5.29
CA HIS A 63 -8.20 -2.25 4.22
C HIS A 63 -7.32 -2.56 3.02
N ARG A 64 -6.88 -3.81 2.93
CA ARG A 64 -6.23 -4.33 1.72
C ARG A 64 -7.33 -4.54 0.67
N TYR A 65 -7.26 -3.78 -0.41
CA TYR A 65 -8.03 -4.12 -1.61
C TYR A 65 -7.64 -5.53 -2.05
N HIS A 66 -8.61 -6.42 -2.20
CA HIS A 66 -8.37 -7.72 -2.81
C HIS A 66 -8.56 -7.57 -4.32
N CYS A 67 -7.46 -7.32 -5.04
CA CYS A 67 -7.48 -7.13 -6.49
C CYS A 67 -7.60 -8.46 -7.26
N GLY A 68 -7.46 -9.60 -6.56
CA GLY A 68 -7.52 -10.94 -7.14
C GLY A 68 -6.16 -11.42 -7.69
N PRO A 69 -6.14 -12.59 -8.36
CA PRO A 69 -4.91 -13.19 -8.85
C PRO A 69 -4.35 -12.45 -10.06
N ILE A 70 -3.03 -12.26 -10.09
CA ILE A 70 -2.28 -11.69 -11.22
C ILE A 70 -1.16 -12.63 -11.64
N GLY A 71 -1.09 -12.93 -12.93
CA GLY A 71 0.01 -13.70 -13.52
C GLY A 71 1.29 -12.87 -13.53
N LEU A 72 2.42 -13.46 -13.14
CA LEU A 72 3.72 -12.81 -13.29
C LEU A 72 4.71 -13.75 -13.98
N THR A 73 5.19 -13.31 -15.14
CA THR A 73 6.23 -14.01 -15.91
C THR A 73 7.47 -13.14 -16.02
N GLY A 74 8.62 -13.72 -15.67
CA GLY A 74 9.91 -13.07 -15.68
C GLY A 74 10.86 -13.78 -14.72
N GLY A 75 12.16 -13.54 -14.87
CA GLY A 75 13.19 -14.17 -14.05
C GLY A 75 13.95 -13.18 -13.15
N GLY A 76 14.67 -13.74 -12.17
CA GLY A 76 15.63 -13.02 -11.33
C GLY A 76 15.01 -12.00 -10.36
N ASP A 77 15.85 -11.11 -9.83
CA ASP A 77 15.48 -10.12 -8.82
C ASP A 77 14.33 -9.21 -9.27
N LYS A 78 14.23 -8.93 -10.57
CA LYS A 78 13.15 -8.10 -11.11
C LYS A 78 11.79 -8.75 -10.90
N ALA A 79 11.66 -10.06 -11.11
CA ALA A 79 10.42 -10.78 -10.84
C ALA A 79 10.09 -10.78 -9.35
N LEU A 80 11.07 -11.04 -8.49
CA LEU A 80 10.90 -11.02 -7.03
C LEU A 80 10.40 -9.65 -6.53
N TRP A 81 11.04 -8.55 -6.93
CA TRP A 81 10.65 -7.21 -6.50
C TRP A 81 9.34 -6.74 -7.12
N THR A 82 9.02 -7.19 -8.33
CA THR A 82 7.71 -6.92 -8.95
C THR A 82 6.60 -7.64 -8.20
N ALA A 83 6.80 -8.92 -7.85
CA ALA A 83 5.82 -9.69 -7.08
C ALA A 83 5.49 -9.00 -5.75
N ARG A 84 6.52 -8.61 -4.97
CA ARG A 84 6.33 -7.89 -3.70
C ARG A 84 5.59 -6.57 -3.87
N ALA A 85 5.84 -5.84 -4.96
CA ALA A 85 5.15 -4.59 -5.22
C ALA A 85 3.67 -4.80 -5.57
N LEU A 86 3.34 -5.86 -6.32
CA LEU A 86 1.97 -6.25 -6.64
C LEU A 86 1.20 -6.74 -5.41
N GLU A 87 1.81 -7.58 -4.59
CA GLU A 87 1.23 -8.04 -3.31
C GLU A 87 0.95 -6.87 -2.36
N ARG A 88 1.83 -5.87 -2.35
CA ARG A 88 1.67 -4.67 -1.52
C ARG A 88 0.45 -3.83 -1.92
N ILE A 89 0.05 -3.84 -3.18
CA ILE A 89 -1.14 -3.11 -3.65
C ILE A 89 -2.41 -3.97 -3.68
N GLY A 90 -2.33 -5.24 -3.26
CA GLY A 90 -3.51 -6.10 -3.07
C GLY A 90 -3.71 -7.26 -4.04
N PHE A 91 -2.76 -7.52 -4.93
CA PHE A 91 -2.83 -8.66 -5.85
C PHE A 91 -2.26 -9.94 -5.24
N GLU A 92 -2.78 -11.09 -5.67
CA GLU A 92 -2.20 -12.41 -5.38
C GLU A 92 -1.34 -12.86 -6.56
N VAL A 93 -0.02 -12.86 -6.40
CA VAL A 93 0.90 -13.11 -7.53
C VAL A 93 1.03 -14.60 -7.80
N VAL A 94 0.68 -14.99 -9.03
CA VAL A 94 0.81 -16.37 -9.53
C VAL A 94 1.93 -16.42 -10.56
N HIS A 95 3.05 -17.05 -10.19
CA HIS A 95 4.21 -17.15 -11.07
C HIS A 95 3.98 -18.08 -12.26
N GLY A 96 4.41 -17.65 -13.45
CA GLY A 96 4.43 -18.47 -14.67
C GLY A 96 3.06 -18.74 -15.30
N ASN A 97 1.99 -18.11 -14.81
CA ASN A 97 0.65 -18.30 -15.36
C ASN A 97 0.25 -17.14 -16.30
N HIS A 98 0.31 -17.42 -17.61
CA HIS A 98 -0.11 -16.48 -18.66
C HIS A 98 -1.60 -16.51 -19.00
N GLN A 99 -2.35 -17.46 -18.42
CA GLN A 99 -3.77 -17.65 -18.72
C GLN A 99 -4.67 -16.77 -17.85
N LEU A 100 -4.11 -16.09 -16.86
CA LEU A 100 -4.86 -15.13 -16.07
C LEU A 100 -5.21 -13.89 -16.90
N PRO A 101 -6.44 -13.35 -16.74
CA PRO A 101 -6.87 -12.15 -17.45
C PRO A 101 -6.01 -10.92 -17.11
N PHE A 102 -5.45 -10.89 -15.90
CA PHE A 102 -4.41 -9.97 -15.49
C PHE A 102 -3.08 -10.70 -15.49
N HIS A 103 -2.15 -10.28 -16.34
CA HIS A 103 -0.79 -10.82 -16.35
C HIS A 103 0.26 -9.76 -16.64
N ILE A 104 1.39 -9.87 -15.97
CA ILE A 104 2.58 -9.03 -16.13
C ILE A 104 3.70 -9.87 -16.72
N GLN A 105 4.28 -9.39 -17.81
CA GLN A 105 5.48 -9.95 -18.39
C GLN A 105 6.65 -8.99 -18.24
N ILE A 106 7.73 -9.46 -17.64
CA ILE A 106 8.97 -8.70 -17.49
C ILE A 106 9.89 -9.09 -18.64
N THR A 107 10.26 -8.11 -19.46
CA THR A 107 11.23 -8.27 -20.54
C THR A 107 12.48 -7.46 -20.23
N GLY A 108 13.65 -8.07 -20.42
CA GLY A 108 14.94 -7.40 -20.27
C GLY A 108 15.70 -7.47 -21.59
N GLN A 109 16.00 -6.32 -22.20
CA GLN A 109 16.95 -6.24 -23.31
C GLN A 109 18.00 -5.16 -23.00
N ASN A 110 19.28 -5.54 -23.13
CA ASN A 110 20.44 -4.64 -23.01
C ASN A 110 20.44 -3.73 -21.77
N GLY A 111 20.13 -4.28 -20.58
CA GLY A 111 20.13 -3.54 -19.32
C GLY A 111 18.88 -2.70 -19.04
N SER A 112 17.97 -2.55 -20.02
CA SER A 112 16.66 -1.95 -19.81
C SER A 112 15.64 -3.03 -19.42
N THR A 113 15.01 -2.86 -18.26
CA THR A 113 13.88 -3.70 -17.82
C THR A 113 12.60 -3.01 -18.21
N ARG A 114 11.70 -3.72 -18.89
CA ARG A 114 10.34 -3.25 -19.17
C ARG A 114 9.31 -4.21 -18.60
N TRP A 115 8.19 -3.65 -18.18
CA TRP A 115 7.04 -4.38 -17.69
C TRP A 115 5.91 -4.20 -18.70
N GLN A 116 5.41 -5.30 -19.23
CA GLN A 116 4.21 -5.32 -20.06
C GLN A 116 3.06 -5.83 -19.20
N ALA A 117 2.07 -4.99 -18.97
CA ALA A 117 0.84 -5.37 -18.30
C ALA A 117 -0.25 -5.64 -19.32
N THR A 118 -0.91 -6.78 -19.19
CA THR A 118 -2.10 -7.11 -19.94
C THR A 118 -3.25 -7.27 -18.95
N THR A 119 -4.30 -6.51 -19.16
CA THR A 119 -5.57 -6.60 -18.43
C THR A 119 -6.69 -6.82 -19.45
N PRO A 120 -7.91 -7.19 -19.02
CA PRO A 120 -9.04 -7.37 -19.94
C PRO A 120 -9.36 -6.14 -20.80
N ASN A 121 -9.07 -4.95 -20.30
CA ASN A 121 -9.49 -3.69 -20.91
C ASN A 121 -8.34 -2.91 -21.54
N THR A 122 -7.11 -3.15 -21.10
CA THR A 122 -5.93 -2.37 -21.50
C THR A 122 -4.67 -3.22 -21.50
N GLN A 123 -3.81 -2.97 -22.48
CA GLN A 123 -2.43 -3.42 -22.52
C GLN A 123 -1.51 -2.20 -22.47
N GLY A 124 -0.44 -2.29 -21.68
CA GLY A 124 0.50 -1.18 -21.50
C GLY A 124 1.92 -1.68 -21.29
N GLU A 125 2.89 -0.86 -21.69
CA GLU A 125 4.31 -1.10 -21.45
C GLU A 125 4.89 0.03 -20.60
N PHE A 126 5.65 -0.34 -19.58
CA PHE A 126 6.16 0.59 -18.58
C PHE A 126 7.68 0.48 -18.48
N GLY A 127 8.34 1.63 -18.38
CA GLY A 127 9.80 1.71 -18.24
C GLY A 127 10.27 1.56 -16.80
N SER A 128 9.35 1.62 -15.83
CA SER A 128 9.65 1.45 -14.42
C SER A 128 8.54 0.71 -13.66
N LEU A 129 8.94 0.04 -12.57
CA LEU A 129 7.99 -0.56 -11.62
C LEU A 129 7.04 0.49 -11.02
N GLY A 130 7.51 1.72 -10.79
CA GLY A 130 6.67 2.79 -10.25
C GLY A 130 5.57 3.27 -11.19
N GLU A 131 5.80 3.26 -12.51
CA GLU A 131 4.77 3.52 -13.52
C GLU A 131 3.74 2.39 -13.57
N LEU A 132 4.21 1.14 -13.58
CA LEU A 132 3.33 -0.03 -13.56
C LEU A 132 2.38 0.00 -12.36
N ILE A 133 2.92 0.22 -11.16
CA ILE A 133 2.13 0.22 -9.92
C ILE A 133 1.12 1.38 -9.90
N ARG A 134 1.47 2.56 -10.43
CA ARG A 134 0.52 3.67 -10.54
C ARG A 134 -0.62 3.35 -11.50
N HIS A 135 -0.35 2.60 -12.57
CA HIS A 135 -1.38 2.20 -13.53
C HIS A 135 -2.31 1.11 -12.98
N LEU A 136 -1.78 0.17 -12.19
CA LEU A 136 -2.55 -0.95 -11.62
C LEU A 136 -3.26 -0.62 -10.31
N ARG A 137 -3.01 0.56 -9.73
CA ARG A 137 -3.64 0.95 -8.47
C ARG A 137 -5.15 1.12 -8.72
N PRO A 138 -6.02 0.46 -7.94
CA PRO A 138 -7.47 0.64 -8.04
C PRO A 138 -7.88 2.08 -7.69
#